data_AF-A0A4Q3SQ66-F1
#
_entry.id   AF-A0A4Q3SQ66-F1
#
_cell.length_a   1.000
_cell.length_b   1.000
_cell.length_c   1.000
_cell.angle_alpha   90.00
_cell.angle_beta   90.00
_cell.angle_gamma   90.00
#
_symmetry.space_group_name_H-M   'P 1'
#
loop_
_entity.id
_entity.type
_entity.pdbx_description
1 polymer ?
#
loop_
_entity_poly.entity_id
_entity_poly.type
_entity_poly.pdbx_seq_one_letter_code
_entity_poly.pdbx_strand_id
1 'polypeptide(L)'
;MVGCGSVRRRPRLERPTGSAASQASARRTGLHGWSSRDPDWNVLLGLPPARLRPDEQAFMDGPVEALCAMLNDWRITWETRDLPPEAWTFLKDNKFFGMIIPTEHGGLGFSAYGHAEVVRKIATRSVSVAVTAMVPNSLGPGELIMRFGTQAQKDHWLPRLADGREIPAFGLTSPEAGSDASAMIDEGVVARGLWQGKEVLGVRLNWHKRYITLGPVCTVLGLAFKLRDPDWNVLLGLPPARLRPDEQAFMDGPVEALCAMLNDWRI
;
A
#
# COMPACT_ATOMS: atom_id res chain seq x y z
N MET A 1 53.17 -34.49 -21.03
CA MET A 1 51.89 -34.74 -21.75
C MET A 1 51.02 -35.56 -20.82
N VAL A 2 50.12 -34.92 -20.07
CA VAL A 2 49.25 -35.57 -19.07
C VAL A 2 47.80 -35.22 -19.43
N GLY A 3 46.97 -36.25 -19.57
CA GLY A 3 45.67 -36.20 -20.23
C GLY A 3 44.56 -35.49 -19.45
N CYS A 4 43.63 -34.90 -20.19
CA CYS A 4 42.45 -34.19 -19.72
C CYS A 4 41.36 -35.18 -19.27
N GLY A 5 41.01 -35.15 -17.98
CA GLY A 5 39.93 -35.96 -17.40
C GLY A 5 38.55 -35.31 -17.54
N SER A 6 37.54 -36.12 -17.88
CA SER A 6 36.14 -35.72 -18.11
C SER A 6 35.47 -35.07 -16.88
N VAL A 7 34.85 -33.90 -17.08
CA VAL A 7 34.04 -33.20 -16.08
C VAL A 7 32.68 -33.91 -15.91
N ARG A 8 32.39 -34.44 -14.71
CA ARG A 8 31.05 -34.96 -14.36
C ARG A 8 30.08 -33.80 -14.10
N ARG A 9 28.92 -33.79 -14.77
CA ARG A 9 27.81 -32.84 -14.51
C ARG A 9 27.18 -33.12 -13.15
N ARG A 10 26.98 -32.08 -12.33
CA ARG A 10 26.22 -32.16 -11.07
C ARG A 10 24.72 -32.41 -11.34
N PRO A 11 23.98 -33.09 -10.43
CA PRO A 11 22.54 -33.29 -10.57
C PRO A 11 21.78 -31.95 -10.45
N ARG A 12 20.65 -31.87 -11.14
CA ARG A 12 19.74 -30.71 -11.15
C ARG A 12 18.98 -30.68 -9.82
N LEU A 13 19.06 -29.57 -9.08
CA LEU A 13 18.19 -29.33 -7.92
C LEU A 13 16.74 -29.17 -8.40
N GLU A 14 15.84 -29.99 -7.86
CA GLU A 14 14.40 -29.80 -8.01
C GLU A 14 13.95 -28.58 -7.19
N ARG A 15 13.05 -27.77 -7.77
CA ARG A 15 12.52 -26.55 -7.14
C ARG A 15 11.26 -26.85 -6.32
N PRO A 16 10.97 -26.07 -5.27
CA PRO A 16 9.75 -26.24 -4.49
C PRO A 16 8.52 -25.93 -5.37
N THR A 17 7.52 -26.80 -5.32
CA THR A 17 6.23 -26.60 -5.97
C THR A 17 5.39 -25.63 -5.15
N GLY A 18 5.13 -24.43 -5.68
CA GLY A 18 4.18 -23.49 -5.09
C GLY A 18 2.76 -24.07 -5.10
N SER A 19 1.96 -23.74 -4.09
CA SER A 19 0.60 -24.28 -3.90
C SER A 19 -0.34 -23.97 -5.08
N ALA A 20 -1.27 -24.88 -5.37
CA ALA A 20 -2.20 -24.79 -6.49
C ALA A 20 -3.06 -23.50 -6.49
N ALA A 21 -3.26 -22.87 -5.34
CA ALA A 21 -4.00 -21.62 -5.19
C ALA A 21 -3.22 -20.41 -5.77
N SER A 22 -1.89 -20.36 -5.57
CA SER A 22 -1.06 -19.31 -6.19
C SER A 22 -0.97 -19.49 -7.70
N GLN A 23 -1.08 -20.74 -8.18
CA GLN A 23 -1.10 -21.10 -9.59
C GLN A 23 -2.40 -20.73 -10.32
N ALA A 24 -3.50 -20.54 -9.58
CA ALA A 24 -4.81 -20.23 -10.15
C ALA A 24 -5.02 -18.72 -10.36
N SER A 25 -4.50 -17.87 -9.46
CA SER A 25 -4.68 -16.42 -9.56
C SER A 25 -3.86 -15.80 -10.69
N ALA A 26 -2.63 -16.26 -10.93
CA ALA A 26 -1.80 -15.71 -12.00
C ALA A 26 -1.98 -16.40 -13.37
N ARG A 27 -2.85 -17.43 -13.46
CA ARG A 27 -3.38 -17.92 -14.74
C ARG A 27 -4.36 -16.91 -15.34
N ARG A 28 -5.09 -16.15 -14.51
CA ARG A 28 -6.02 -15.10 -14.95
C ARG A 28 -5.35 -13.85 -15.51
N THR A 29 -4.08 -13.60 -15.16
CA THR A 29 -3.36 -12.37 -15.54
C THR A 29 -2.35 -12.57 -16.67
N GLY A 30 -2.22 -13.79 -17.22
CA GLY A 30 -1.20 -14.14 -18.24
C GLY A 30 0.26 -14.09 -17.75
N LEU A 31 0.50 -13.55 -16.54
CA LEU A 31 1.81 -13.29 -15.97
C LEU A 31 2.48 -14.52 -15.34
N HIS A 32 1.75 -15.62 -15.07
CA HIS A 32 2.41 -16.91 -14.78
C HIS A 32 3.34 -17.36 -15.90
N GLY A 33 3.06 -16.91 -17.12
CA GLY A 33 3.81 -17.25 -18.31
C GLY A 33 5.24 -16.72 -18.31
N TRP A 34 5.48 -15.49 -17.85
CA TRP A 34 6.77 -14.80 -18.06
C TRP A 34 7.96 -15.47 -17.36
N SER A 35 7.73 -15.99 -16.14
CA SER A 35 8.76 -16.70 -15.36
C SER A 35 8.71 -18.22 -15.53
N SER A 36 7.58 -18.75 -16.01
CA SER A 36 7.51 -20.11 -16.52
C SER A 36 8.19 -20.17 -17.89
N ARG A 37 8.69 -21.33 -18.32
CA ARG A 37 9.43 -21.44 -19.60
C ARG A 37 8.53 -21.34 -20.84
N ASP A 38 7.24 -21.05 -20.70
CA ASP A 38 6.27 -21.07 -21.79
C ASP A 38 5.13 -20.06 -21.56
N PRO A 39 5.36 -18.76 -21.79
CA PRO A 39 4.30 -17.76 -21.76
C PRO A 39 3.30 -17.99 -22.90
N ASP A 40 2.02 -17.98 -22.57
CA ASP A 40 0.96 -17.94 -23.57
C ASP A 40 0.89 -16.54 -24.19
N TRP A 41 1.58 -16.38 -25.32
CA TRP A 41 1.63 -15.13 -26.07
C TRP A 41 0.27 -14.71 -26.62
N ASN A 42 -0.64 -15.65 -26.89
CA ASN A 42 -1.97 -15.30 -27.40
C ASN A 42 -2.78 -14.56 -26.33
N VAL A 43 -2.62 -14.94 -25.06
CA VAL A 43 -3.23 -14.22 -23.94
C VAL A 43 -2.66 -12.80 -23.86
N LEU A 44 -1.34 -12.65 -23.87
CA LEU A 44 -0.70 -11.33 -23.73
C LEU A 44 -0.99 -10.40 -24.91
N LEU A 45 -0.89 -10.89 -26.14
CA LEU A 45 -1.14 -10.13 -27.36
C LEU A 45 -2.64 -9.89 -27.60
N GLY A 46 -3.51 -10.73 -27.03
CA GLY A 46 -4.96 -10.59 -27.09
C GLY A 46 -5.54 -9.61 -26.06
N LEU A 47 -4.73 -9.09 -25.13
CA LEU A 47 -5.20 -8.08 -24.19
C LEU A 47 -5.57 -6.80 -24.95
N PRO A 48 -6.81 -6.27 -24.79
CA PRO A 48 -7.19 -5.03 -25.43
C PRO A 48 -6.33 -3.88 -24.89
N PRO A 49 -6.02 -2.87 -25.72
CA PRO A 49 -5.37 -1.65 -25.25
C PRO A 49 -6.20 -1.05 -24.11
N ALA A 50 -5.55 -0.75 -22.99
CA ALA A 50 -6.19 -0.02 -21.91
C ALA A 50 -6.59 1.37 -22.40
N ARG A 51 -7.81 1.80 -22.05
CA ARG A 51 -8.37 3.10 -22.42
C ARG A 51 -8.99 3.73 -21.20
N LEU A 52 -8.91 5.06 -21.14
CA LEU A 52 -9.62 5.84 -20.14
C LEU A 52 -11.12 5.69 -20.36
N ARG A 53 -11.86 5.50 -19.27
CA ARG A 53 -13.31 5.63 -19.29
C ARG A 53 -13.71 7.10 -19.49
N PRO A 54 -14.95 7.40 -19.90
CA PRO A 54 -15.38 8.78 -20.12
C PRO A 54 -15.24 9.70 -18.89
N ASP A 55 -15.49 9.18 -17.69
CA ASP A 55 -15.29 9.88 -16.41
C ASP A 55 -13.81 10.18 -16.13
N GLU A 56 -12.93 9.21 -16.38
CA GLU A 56 -11.48 9.38 -16.21
C GLU A 56 -10.91 10.35 -17.25
N GLN A 57 -11.37 10.29 -18.50
CA GLN A 57 -10.97 11.22 -19.56
C GLN A 57 -11.40 12.65 -19.24
N ALA A 58 -12.65 12.85 -18.77
CA ALA A 58 -13.11 14.16 -18.34
C ALA A 58 -12.28 14.73 -17.16
N PHE A 59 -11.83 13.86 -16.25
CA PHE A 59 -10.94 14.27 -15.17
C PHE A 59 -9.54 14.67 -15.68
N MET A 60 -9.01 13.93 -16.65
CA MET A 60 -7.76 14.25 -17.32
C MET A 60 -7.82 15.59 -18.05
N ASP A 61 -8.89 15.86 -18.79
CA ASP A 61 -9.02 17.07 -19.61
C ASP A 61 -9.40 18.32 -18.80
N GLY A 62 -9.93 18.14 -17.59
CA GLY A 62 -10.33 19.22 -16.69
C GLY A 62 -9.39 19.37 -15.49
N PRO A 63 -9.72 18.75 -14.34
CA PRO A 63 -8.94 18.85 -13.11
C PRO A 63 -7.42 18.64 -13.27
N VAL A 64 -6.99 17.65 -14.05
CA VAL A 64 -5.55 17.37 -14.21
C VAL A 64 -4.84 18.45 -15.01
N GLU A 65 -5.44 18.98 -16.08
CA GLU A 65 -4.87 20.12 -16.82
C GLU A 65 -4.83 21.38 -15.96
N ALA A 66 -5.88 21.66 -15.20
CA ALA A 66 -5.93 22.80 -14.28
C ALA A 66 -4.85 22.70 -13.19
N LEU A 67 -4.66 21.51 -12.60
CA LEU A 67 -3.55 21.26 -11.69
C LEU A 67 -2.21 21.48 -12.40
N CYS A 68 -2.00 20.88 -13.58
CA CYS A 68 -0.75 21.05 -14.33
C CYS A 68 -0.42 22.52 -14.62
N ALA A 69 -1.42 23.36 -14.87
CA ALA A 69 -1.25 24.78 -15.16
C ALA A 69 -0.83 25.62 -13.95
N MET A 70 -1.18 25.22 -12.73
CA MET A 70 -0.81 25.93 -11.49
C MET A 70 0.56 25.53 -10.92
N LEU A 71 1.17 24.46 -11.42
CA LEU A 71 2.44 23.95 -10.87
C LEU A 71 3.66 24.72 -11.40
N ASN A 72 4.53 25.10 -10.46
CA ASN A 72 5.89 25.54 -10.74
C ASN A 72 6.86 24.66 -9.93
N ASP A 73 7.49 23.70 -10.61
CA ASP A 73 8.33 22.69 -9.96
C ASP A 73 9.56 23.29 -9.27
N TRP A 74 10.19 24.32 -9.85
CA TRP A 74 11.32 25.01 -9.24
C TRP A 74 10.92 25.65 -7.90
N ARG A 75 9.81 26.39 -7.89
CA ARG A 75 9.30 27.00 -6.66
C ARG A 75 8.96 25.95 -5.60
N ILE A 76 8.34 24.84 -5.99
CA ILE A 76 7.96 23.75 -5.08
C ILE A 76 9.21 23.07 -4.50
N THR A 77 10.19 22.71 -5.32
CA THR A 77 11.31 21.87 -4.91
C THR A 77 12.48 22.65 -4.30
N TRP A 78 12.74 23.86 -4.77
CA TRP A 78 13.91 24.64 -4.37
C TRP A 78 13.59 25.79 -3.43
N GLU A 79 12.57 26.59 -3.75
CA GLU A 79 12.29 27.83 -3.01
C GLU A 79 11.48 27.56 -1.73
N THR A 80 10.36 26.87 -1.87
CA THR A 80 9.38 26.67 -0.77
C THR A 80 9.52 25.32 -0.10
N ARG A 81 10.01 24.31 -0.81
CA ARG A 81 10.11 22.91 -0.36
C ARG A 81 8.76 22.32 0.05
N ASP A 82 7.67 22.85 -0.50
CA ASP A 82 6.31 22.41 -0.28
C ASP A 82 5.42 22.82 -1.48
N LEU A 83 4.23 22.25 -1.57
CA LEU A 83 3.22 22.69 -2.52
C LEU A 83 2.64 24.04 -2.06
N PRO A 84 2.29 24.93 -2.98
CA PRO A 84 1.61 26.16 -2.61
C PRO A 84 0.20 25.83 -2.03
N PRO A 85 -0.33 26.63 -1.09
CA PRO A 85 -1.61 26.35 -0.42
C PRO A 85 -2.79 26.14 -1.37
N GLU A 86 -2.81 26.87 -2.49
CA GLU A 86 -3.80 26.71 -3.55
C GLU A 86 -3.74 25.34 -4.23
N ALA A 87 -2.54 24.77 -4.44
CA ALA A 87 -2.40 23.43 -5.01
C ALA A 87 -2.82 22.35 -4.00
N TRP A 88 -2.48 22.52 -2.72
CA TRP A 88 -2.95 21.65 -1.65
C TRP A 88 -4.49 21.62 -1.57
N THR A 89 -5.11 22.80 -1.62
CA THR A 89 -6.57 22.94 -1.60
C THR A 89 -7.19 22.30 -2.85
N PHE A 90 -6.62 22.58 -4.01
CA PHE A 90 -7.11 22.03 -5.28
C PHE A 90 -7.06 20.50 -5.32
N LEU A 91 -5.98 19.89 -4.83
CA LEU A 91 -5.84 18.43 -4.75
C LEU A 91 -6.96 17.80 -3.90
N LYS A 92 -7.29 18.41 -2.77
CA LYS A 92 -8.34 17.93 -1.86
C LYS A 92 -9.73 18.10 -2.47
N ASP A 93 -10.05 19.31 -2.91
CA ASP A 93 -11.37 19.67 -3.44
C ASP A 93 -11.74 18.85 -4.69
N ASN A 94 -10.74 18.52 -5.52
CA ASN A 94 -10.91 17.71 -6.72
C ASN A 94 -10.61 16.21 -6.50
N LYS A 95 -10.49 15.76 -5.24
CA LYS A 95 -10.39 14.34 -4.86
C LYS A 95 -9.19 13.60 -5.46
N PHE A 96 -8.07 14.30 -5.67
CA PHE A 96 -6.82 13.67 -6.11
C PHE A 96 -6.30 12.63 -5.10
N PHE A 97 -6.70 12.69 -3.82
CA PHE A 97 -6.34 11.69 -2.80
C PHE A 97 -7.32 10.51 -2.70
N GLY A 98 -8.43 10.55 -3.45
CA GLY A 98 -9.52 9.58 -3.40
C GLY A 98 -9.84 8.95 -4.75
N MET A 99 -8.88 8.91 -5.69
CA MET A 99 -9.09 8.38 -7.03
C MET A 99 -9.52 6.90 -7.00
N ILE A 100 -8.86 6.06 -6.19
CA ILE A 100 -9.17 4.62 -6.14
C ILE A 100 -10.32 4.26 -5.20
N ILE A 101 -10.78 5.21 -4.37
CA ILE A 101 -11.84 4.96 -3.41
C ILE A 101 -13.18 4.83 -4.18
N PRO A 102 -14.00 3.79 -3.92
CA PRO A 102 -15.30 3.62 -4.53
C PRO A 102 -16.20 4.84 -4.37
N THR A 103 -17.04 5.09 -5.38
CA THR A 103 -17.96 6.23 -5.40
C THR A 103 -18.99 6.18 -4.27
N GLU A 104 -19.38 4.99 -3.81
CA GLU A 104 -20.26 4.80 -2.63
C GLU A 104 -19.64 5.35 -1.33
N HIS A 105 -18.32 5.42 -1.25
CA HIS A 105 -17.57 6.05 -0.17
C HIS A 105 -17.12 7.48 -0.52
N GLY A 106 -17.65 8.07 -1.60
CA GLY A 106 -17.37 9.45 -2.00
C GLY A 106 -16.07 9.65 -2.79
N GLY A 107 -15.36 8.59 -3.18
CA GLY A 107 -14.21 8.67 -4.08
C GLY A 107 -14.57 8.77 -5.56
N LEU A 108 -13.58 8.61 -6.44
CA LEU A 108 -13.78 8.67 -7.90
C LEU A 108 -13.93 7.28 -8.56
N GLY A 109 -13.55 6.20 -7.88
CA GLY A 109 -13.66 4.83 -8.43
C GLY A 109 -12.84 4.62 -9.70
N PHE A 110 -11.68 5.26 -9.83
CA PHE A 110 -10.81 5.14 -10.99
C PHE A 110 -10.21 3.74 -11.09
N SER A 111 -10.01 3.31 -12.34
CA SER A 111 -9.27 2.10 -12.64
C SER A 111 -7.79 2.32 -12.37
N ALA A 112 -7.04 1.23 -12.26
CA ALA A 112 -5.59 1.29 -12.19
C ALA A 112 -4.98 2.04 -13.39
N TYR A 113 -5.58 1.92 -14.58
CA TYR A 113 -5.15 2.66 -15.76
C TYR A 113 -5.44 4.16 -15.63
N GLY A 114 -6.66 4.54 -15.24
CA GLY A 114 -7.01 5.95 -14.99
C GLY A 114 -6.11 6.63 -13.96
N HIS A 115 -5.88 5.97 -12.82
CA HIS A 115 -4.94 6.44 -11.80
C HIS A 115 -3.53 6.61 -12.37
N ALA A 116 -3.01 5.62 -13.09
CA ALA A 116 -1.66 5.67 -13.67
C ALA A 116 -1.52 6.83 -14.67
N GLU A 117 -2.53 7.08 -15.50
CA GLU A 117 -2.52 8.16 -16.49
C GLU A 117 -2.55 9.55 -15.85
N VAL A 118 -3.32 9.73 -14.77
CA VAL A 118 -3.32 10.96 -13.96
C VAL A 118 -1.92 11.24 -13.40
N VAL A 119 -1.33 10.25 -12.73
CA VAL A 119 0.02 10.38 -12.15
C VAL A 119 1.05 10.67 -13.24
N ARG A 120 0.98 9.94 -14.37
CA ARG A 120 1.86 10.12 -15.53
C ARG A 120 1.81 11.55 -16.05
N LYS A 121 0.60 12.13 -16.19
CA LYS A 121 0.43 13.49 -16.68
C LYS A 121 0.98 14.53 -15.69
N ILE A 122 0.67 14.41 -14.39
CA ILE A 122 1.19 15.33 -13.36
C ILE A 122 2.73 15.29 -13.33
N ALA A 123 3.31 14.09 -13.46
CA ALA A 123 4.77 13.90 -13.44
C ALA A 123 5.49 14.64 -14.59
N THR A 124 4.80 14.97 -15.69
CA THR A 124 5.37 15.83 -16.76
C THR A 124 5.60 17.27 -16.31
N ARG A 125 4.98 17.69 -15.20
CA ARG A 125 5.09 19.03 -14.62
C ARG A 125 5.86 19.05 -13.32
N SER A 126 5.56 18.12 -12.41
CA SER A 126 6.27 17.98 -11.13
C SER A 126 6.17 16.55 -10.60
N VAL A 127 7.33 15.92 -10.41
CA VAL A 127 7.41 14.58 -9.80
C VAL A 127 6.99 14.63 -8.32
N SER A 128 7.32 15.71 -7.61
CA SER A 128 6.93 15.89 -6.20
C SER A 128 5.42 15.89 -6.03
N VAL A 129 4.69 16.63 -6.89
CA VAL A 129 3.23 16.66 -6.84
C VAL A 129 2.61 15.34 -7.30
N ALA A 130 3.20 14.70 -8.32
CA ALA A 130 2.76 13.38 -8.76
C ALA A 130 2.84 12.36 -7.61
N VAL A 131 3.94 12.35 -6.87
CA VAL A 131 4.11 11.47 -5.69
C VAL A 131 3.13 11.82 -4.58
N THR A 132 2.90 13.11 -4.30
CA THR A 132 1.89 13.57 -3.33
C THR A 132 0.49 13.06 -3.65
N ALA A 133 0.08 13.07 -4.92
CA ALA A 133 -1.22 12.54 -5.35
C ALA A 133 -1.24 11.00 -5.43
N MET A 134 -0.12 10.36 -5.78
CA MET A 134 -0.04 8.91 -5.99
C MET A 134 -0.06 8.10 -4.68
N VAL A 135 0.61 8.56 -3.63
CA VAL A 135 0.78 7.79 -2.38
C VAL A 135 -0.57 7.47 -1.71
N PRO A 136 -1.51 8.43 -1.55
CA PRO A 136 -2.84 8.14 -1.02
C PRO A 136 -3.63 7.08 -1.82
N ASN A 137 -3.35 6.93 -3.11
CA ASN A 137 -4.05 6.06 -4.06
C ASN A 137 -3.33 4.74 -4.36
N SER A 138 -2.35 4.36 -3.53
CA SER A 138 -1.62 3.10 -3.67
C SER A 138 -1.38 2.48 -2.29
N LEU A 139 -0.16 2.64 -1.75
CA LEU A 139 0.26 2.05 -0.48
C LEU A 139 -0.31 2.73 0.77
N GLY A 140 -1.23 3.69 0.63
CA GLY A 140 -1.85 4.37 1.76
C GLY A 140 -2.85 3.48 2.51
N PRO A 141 -3.20 3.84 3.77
CA PRO A 141 -4.30 3.28 4.53
C PRO A 141 -5.58 2.99 3.74
N GLY A 142 -5.93 3.82 2.74
CA GLY A 142 -7.14 3.64 1.94
C GLY A 142 -7.27 2.25 1.33
N GLU A 143 -6.22 1.75 0.65
CA GLU A 143 -6.26 0.42 0.03
C GLU A 143 -6.42 -0.69 1.08
N LEU A 144 -5.73 -0.57 2.21
CA LEU A 144 -5.79 -1.55 3.29
C LEU A 144 -7.15 -1.53 4.00
N ILE A 145 -7.75 -0.37 4.23
CA ILE A 145 -9.10 -0.23 4.82
C ILE A 145 -10.14 -0.83 3.87
N MET A 146 -10.04 -0.58 2.57
CA MET A 146 -10.97 -1.15 1.59
C MET A 146 -10.93 -2.68 1.59
N ARG A 147 -9.72 -3.27 1.64
CA ARG A 147 -9.51 -4.72 1.59
C ARG A 147 -9.79 -5.44 2.91
N PHE A 148 -9.31 -4.89 4.03
CA PHE A 148 -9.23 -5.60 5.31
C PHE A 148 -9.97 -4.90 6.45
N GLY A 149 -10.40 -3.65 6.26
CA GLY A 149 -11.09 -2.90 7.31
C GLY A 149 -12.46 -3.47 7.63
N THR A 150 -12.90 -3.28 8.87
CA THR A 150 -14.29 -3.53 9.27
C THR A 150 -15.23 -2.52 8.62
N GLN A 151 -16.54 -2.82 8.57
CA GLN A 151 -17.51 -1.89 8.00
C GLN A 151 -17.47 -0.52 8.71
N ALA A 152 -17.36 -0.51 10.04
CA ALA A 152 -17.25 0.72 10.81
C ALA A 152 -16.01 1.56 10.43
N GLN A 153 -14.87 0.91 10.17
CA GLN A 153 -13.66 1.60 9.70
C GLN A 153 -13.84 2.13 8.27
N LYS A 154 -14.46 1.36 7.38
CA LYS A 154 -14.73 1.81 6.00
C LYS A 154 -15.62 3.04 5.99
N ASP A 155 -16.73 2.99 6.73
CA ASP A 155 -17.71 4.08 6.82
C ASP A 155 -17.11 5.34 7.45
N HIS A 156 -16.19 5.19 8.41
CA HIS A 156 -15.53 6.32 9.06
C HIS A 156 -14.42 6.92 8.19
N TRP A 157 -13.51 6.11 7.67
CA TRP A 157 -12.26 6.60 7.07
C TRP A 157 -12.36 6.88 5.58
N LEU A 158 -13.02 6.01 4.79
CA LEU A 158 -12.99 6.14 3.33
C LEU A 158 -13.58 7.46 2.82
N PRO A 159 -14.72 7.96 3.36
CA PRO A 159 -15.23 9.27 2.97
C PRO A 159 -14.30 10.44 3.31
N ARG A 160 -13.58 10.35 4.43
CA ARG A 160 -12.67 11.42 4.88
C ARG A 160 -11.34 11.41 4.14
N LEU A 161 -10.90 10.23 3.68
CA LEU A 161 -9.77 10.08 2.77
C LEU A 161 -10.14 10.59 1.37
N ALA A 162 -11.36 10.31 0.91
CA ALA A 162 -11.80 10.68 -0.43
C ALA A 162 -11.90 12.20 -0.65
N ASP A 163 -12.34 12.96 0.36
CA ASP A 163 -12.43 14.42 0.30
C ASP A 163 -11.22 15.16 0.90
N GLY A 164 -10.17 14.43 1.28
CA GLY A 164 -8.91 15.01 1.74
C GLY A 164 -8.96 15.68 3.12
N ARG A 165 -10.04 15.46 3.90
CA ARG A 165 -10.06 15.79 5.34
C ARG A 165 -8.98 15.04 6.10
N GLU A 166 -8.72 13.81 5.70
CA GLU A 166 -7.63 12.99 6.21
C GLU A 166 -6.56 12.81 5.13
N ILE A 167 -5.30 12.96 5.51
CA ILE A 167 -4.15 12.74 4.64
C ILE A 167 -3.45 11.46 5.07
N PRO A 168 -3.48 10.39 4.24
CA PRO A 168 -2.86 9.13 4.58
C PRO A 168 -1.35 9.14 4.33
N ALA A 169 -0.59 8.49 5.21
CA ALA A 169 0.80 8.11 4.98
C ALA A 169 1.01 6.62 5.28
N PHE A 170 2.11 6.04 4.80
CA PHE A 170 2.45 4.64 5.05
C PHE A 170 3.88 4.48 5.57
N GLY A 171 3.99 4.01 6.81
CA GLY A 171 5.22 3.76 7.54
C GLY A 171 5.69 2.31 7.41
N LEU A 172 6.42 2.00 6.34
CA LEU A 172 7.09 0.69 6.18
C LEU A 172 8.56 0.76 6.56
N THR A 173 9.31 1.59 5.84
CA THR A 173 10.77 1.71 5.94
C THR A 173 11.19 2.22 7.31
N SER A 174 12.14 1.51 7.94
CA SER A 174 12.83 1.92 9.16
C SER A 174 14.31 2.23 8.86
N PRO A 175 15.07 2.84 9.78
CA PRO A 175 16.51 2.99 9.61
C PRO A 175 17.26 1.68 9.34
N GLU A 176 16.77 0.58 9.89
CA GLU A 176 17.35 -0.76 9.82
C GLU A 176 16.78 -1.61 8.68
N ALA A 177 15.61 -1.26 8.13
CA ALA A 177 14.88 -2.06 7.15
C ALA A 177 14.34 -1.23 5.98
N GLY A 178 14.81 -1.54 4.77
CA GLY A 178 14.36 -0.96 3.50
C GLY A 178 13.92 -2.04 2.52
N SER A 179 14.83 -2.47 1.62
CA SER A 179 14.56 -3.55 0.66
C SER A 179 14.22 -4.88 1.35
N ASP A 180 14.89 -5.20 2.46
CA ASP A 180 14.48 -6.29 3.35
C ASP A 180 13.50 -5.75 4.41
N ALA A 181 12.24 -5.60 4.00
CA ALA A 181 11.20 -5.12 4.91
C ALA A 181 10.99 -6.06 6.12
N SER A 182 11.30 -7.36 5.98
CA SER A 182 11.12 -8.34 7.06
C SER A 182 12.10 -8.15 8.22
N ALA A 183 13.21 -7.45 7.97
CA ALA A 183 14.22 -7.10 8.98
C ALA A 183 13.78 -6.01 9.95
N MET A 184 12.60 -5.39 9.78
CA MET A 184 12.11 -4.33 10.66
C MET A 184 12.11 -4.76 12.14
N ILE A 185 12.45 -3.84 13.03
CA ILE A 185 12.53 -4.10 14.48
C ILE A 185 11.37 -3.47 15.26
N ASP A 186 10.50 -2.73 14.57
CA ASP A 186 9.28 -2.18 15.15
C ASP A 186 8.39 -3.33 15.64
N GLU A 187 7.97 -3.28 16.90
CA GLU A 187 7.27 -4.37 17.56
C GLU A 187 6.01 -3.86 18.26
N GLY A 188 4.92 -4.59 18.05
CA GLY A 188 3.66 -4.38 18.74
C GLY A 188 3.34 -5.60 19.58
N VAL A 189 3.12 -5.42 20.88
CA VAL A 189 2.69 -6.50 21.78
C VAL A 189 1.23 -6.28 22.15
N VAL A 190 0.40 -7.29 21.90
CA VAL A 190 -1.00 -7.30 22.32
C VAL A 190 -1.05 -7.28 23.85
N ALA A 191 -1.79 -6.33 24.42
CA ALA A 191 -1.91 -6.19 25.86
C ALA A 191 -3.24 -5.52 26.25
N ARG A 192 -3.70 -5.81 27.47
CA ARG A 192 -4.70 -4.98 28.14
C ARG A 192 -4.03 -3.77 28.77
N GLY A 193 -4.68 -2.62 28.68
CA GLY A 193 -4.19 -1.38 29.26
C GLY A 193 -5.31 -0.37 29.50
N LEU A 194 -5.02 0.67 30.28
CA LEU A 194 -5.96 1.77 30.48
C LEU A 194 -5.85 2.77 29.34
N TRP A 195 -6.96 3.03 28.66
CA TRP A 195 -7.12 4.07 27.66
C TRP A 195 -8.34 4.92 27.99
N GLN A 196 -8.15 6.24 28.11
CA GLN A 196 -9.21 7.19 28.51
C GLN A 196 -9.99 6.73 29.77
N GLY A 197 -9.26 6.20 30.76
CA GLY A 197 -9.83 5.71 32.03
C GLY A 197 -10.58 4.38 31.95
N LYS A 198 -10.58 3.70 30.81
CA LYS A 198 -11.21 2.38 30.62
C LYS A 198 -10.15 1.33 30.31
N GLU A 199 -10.31 0.14 30.88
CA GLU A 199 -9.47 -1.00 30.48
C GLU A 199 -9.90 -1.47 29.09
N VAL A 200 -8.96 -1.48 28.15
CA VAL A 200 -9.16 -1.87 26.76
C VAL A 200 -8.13 -2.89 26.34
N LEU A 201 -8.49 -3.70 25.34
CA LEU A 201 -7.54 -4.49 24.59
C LEU A 201 -6.92 -3.62 23.48
N GLY A 202 -5.60 -3.60 23.38
CA GLY A 202 -4.90 -2.89 22.31
C GLY A 202 -3.50 -3.45 22.03
N VAL A 203 -2.71 -2.67 21.31
CA VAL A 203 -1.33 -2.99 20.96
C VAL A 203 -0.41 -1.95 21.59
N ARG A 204 0.52 -2.38 22.43
CA ARG A 204 1.62 -1.54 22.90
C ARG A 204 2.77 -1.63 21.92
N LEU A 205 3.13 -0.50 21.32
CA LEU A 205 3.96 -0.44 20.13
C LEU A 205 5.19 0.46 20.36
N ASN A 206 6.35 0.01 19.89
CA ASN A 206 7.51 0.86 19.62
C ASN A 206 7.74 0.95 18.11
N TRP A 207 8.03 2.15 17.60
CA TRP A 207 8.29 2.32 16.18
C TRP A 207 9.25 3.48 15.88
N HIS A 208 9.99 3.35 14.79
CA HIS A 208 10.84 4.40 14.25
C HIS A 208 10.93 4.26 12.72
N LYS A 209 10.17 5.08 12.00
CA LYS A 209 10.09 5.03 10.53
C LYS A 209 10.86 6.16 9.87
N ARG A 210 11.33 5.93 8.64
CA ARG A 210 12.18 6.85 7.87
C ARG A 210 11.66 7.02 6.44
N TYR A 211 11.77 8.24 5.91
CA TYR A 211 11.38 8.61 4.54
C TYR A 211 9.88 8.40 4.26
N ILE A 212 9.04 8.74 5.23
CA ILE A 212 7.60 8.59 5.10
C ILE A 212 7.03 9.77 4.33
N THR A 213 6.64 9.50 3.09
CA THR A 213 5.98 10.48 2.22
C THR A 213 4.68 10.94 2.87
N LEU A 214 4.42 12.25 2.85
CA LEU A 214 3.34 12.92 3.59
C LEU A 214 3.43 12.85 5.12
N GLY A 215 4.48 12.26 5.69
CA GLY A 215 4.64 12.11 7.15
C GLY A 215 4.41 13.41 7.96
N PRO A 216 4.98 14.56 7.57
CA PRO A 216 4.80 15.82 8.30
C PRO A 216 3.37 16.39 8.30
N VAL A 217 2.52 15.97 7.36
CA VAL A 217 1.15 16.50 7.16
C VAL A 217 0.08 15.43 7.29
N CYS A 218 0.47 14.16 7.52
CA CYS A 218 -0.48 13.06 7.60
C CYS A 218 -1.31 13.14 8.88
N THR A 219 -2.55 12.70 8.77
CA THR A 219 -3.51 12.62 9.87
C THR A 219 -3.92 11.17 10.15
N VAL A 220 -3.57 10.25 9.24
CA VAL A 220 -3.70 8.81 9.44
C VAL A 220 -2.48 8.09 8.86
N LEU A 221 -1.88 7.22 9.65
CA LEU A 221 -0.63 6.54 9.31
C LEU A 221 -0.84 5.03 9.27
N GLY A 222 -0.77 4.41 8.09
CA GLY A 222 -0.70 2.96 8.00
C GLY A 222 0.70 2.54 8.43
N LEU A 223 0.82 1.68 9.44
CA LEU A 223 2.11 1.34 10.03
C LEU A 223 2.37 -0.16 9.96
N ALA A 224 3.51 -0.53 9.40
CA ALA A 224 3.98 -1.91 9.41
C ALA A 224 4.88 -2.17 10.63
N PHE A 225 4.61 -3.22 11.38
CA PHE A 225 5.39 -3.66 12.53
C PHE A 225 5.22 -5.17 12.76
N LYS A 226 6.09 -5.77 13.58
CA LYS A 226 5.99 -7.17 14.00
C LYS A 226 5.04 -7.27 15.18
N LEU A 227 3.89 -7.91 14.97
CA LEU A 227 2.92 -8.15 16.04
C LEU A 227 3.27 -9.42 16.84
N ARG A 228 3.22 -9.33 18.17
CA ARG A 228 3.29 -10.46 19.09
C ARG A 228 2.06 -10.53 19.98
N ASP A 229 1.48 -11.72 20.09
CA ASP A 229 0.44 -12.05 21.06
C ASP A 229 1.00 -13.11 22.03
N PRO A 230 1.70 -12.70 23.10
CA PRO A 230 2.39 -13.62 24.00
C PRO A 230 1.42 -14.54 24.77
N ASP A 231 0.21 -14.06 25.03
CA ASP A 231 -0.80 -14.80 25.77
C ASP A 231 -1.65 -15.68 24.85
N TRP A 232 -1.56 -15.49 23.52
CA TRP A 232 -2.16 -16.25 22.40
C TRP A 232 -3.71 -16.42 22.45
N ASN A 233 -4.30 -16.05 23.59
CA ASN A 233 -5.71 -16.10 23.93
C ASN A 233 -6.41 -14.76 23.68
N VAL A 234 -5.67 -13.73 23.26
CA VAL A 234 -6.15 -12.35 23.31
C VAL A 234 -6.63 -11.86 21.95
N LEU A 235 -5.95 -12.18 20.84
CA LEU A 235 -6.44 -11.91 19.48
C LEU A 235 -7.07 -13.13 18.79
N LEU A 236 -6.50 -14.33 18.98
CA LEU A 236 -6.83 -15.50 18.15
C LEU A 236 -7.70 -16.56 18.83
N GLY A 237 -7.80 -16.54 20.16
CA GLY A 237 -8.66 -17.48 20.92
C GLY A 237 -8.39 -18.98 20.67
N LEU A 238 -7.25 -19.35 20.07
CA LEU A 238 -6.91 -20.72 19.70
C LEU A 238 -5.78 -21.24 20.61
N PRO A 239 -5.81 -22.50 21.08
CA PRO A 239 -4.72 -23.07 21.87
C PRO A 239 -3.46 -23.36 21.02
N PRO A 240 -2.24 -23.28 21.60
CA PRO A 240 -0.95 -23.31 20.89
C PRO A 240 -0.60 -24.62 20.16
N ALA A 241 -1.28 -25.73 20.45
CA ALA A 241 -0.87 -27.07 19.99
C ALA A 241 -1.39 -27.47 18.59
N ARG A 242 -2.10 -26.59 17.86
CA ARG A 242 -2.80 -26.94 16.61
C ARG A 242 -2.21 -26.39 15.32
N LEU A 243 -1.12 -25.65 15.39
CA LEU A 243 -0.53 -24.99 14.21
C LEU A 243 0.81 -25.62 13.86
N ARG A 244 0.94 -26.09 12.62
CA ARG A 244 2.18 -26.69 12.11
C ARG A 244 3.18 -25.61 11.71
N PRO A 245 4.50 -25.91 11.70
CA PRO A 245 5.55 -24.92 11.40
C PRO A 245 5.41 -24.24 10.03
N ASP A 246 4.74 -24.86 9.06
CA ASP A 246 4.45 -24.33 7.72
C ASP A 246 3.28 -23.32 7.68
N GLU A 247 2.51 -23.20 8.78
CA GLU A 247 1.38 -22.27 8.93
C GLU A 247 1.79 -20.93 9.58
N GLN A 248 3.08 -20.76 9.94
CA GLN A 248 3.60 -19.52 10.55
C GLN A 248 3.68 -18.31 9.60
N ALA A 249 3.46 -18.49 8.30
CA ALA A 249 3.69 -17.45 7.29
C ALA A 249 2.44 -16.85 6.64
N PHE A 250 1.24 -17.39 6.88
CA PHE A 250 0.00 -16.87 6.30
C PHE A 250 -1.15 -17.13 7.28
N MET A 251 -1.35 -16.22 8.22
CA MET A 251 -2.47 -16.28 9.14
C MET A 251 -3.56 -15.32 8.70
N ASP A 252 -4.53 -15.89 7.97
CA ASP A 252 -5.90 -15.39 7.86
C ASP A 252 -6.57 -15.51 9.25
N GLY A 253 -6.61 -14.39 9.95
CA GLY A 253 -7.43 -14.07 11.13
C GLY A 253 -7.67 -12.55 11.09
N PRO A 254 -8.51 -11.93 11.93
CA PRO A 254 -8.77 -10.49 11.86
C PRO A 254 -7.51 -9.74 12.30
N VAL A 255 -6.58 -9.55 11.37
CA VAL A 255 -5.36 -8.77 11.55
C VAL A 255 -5.76 -7.30 11.43
N GLU A 256 -6.26 -6.73 12.52
CA GLU A 256 -6.15 -5.29 12.74
C GLU A 256 -4.76 -4.97 13.29
N ALA A 257 -3.75 -5.18 12.45
CA ALA A 257 -2.56 -4.34 12.45
C ALA A 257 -2.63 -3.43 11.22
N LEU A 258 -3.77 -2.76 11.06
CA LEU A 258 -3.84 -1.48 10.40
C LEU A 258 -3.99 -0.44 11.50
N CYS A 259 -2.89 0.13 11.98
CA CYS A 259 -3.00 1.26 12.90
C CYS A 259 -3.46 2.51 12.14
N ALA A 260 -4.70 2.56 11.65
CA ALA A 260 -5.36 3.82 11.35
C ALA A 260 -5.69 4.53 12.68
N MET A 261 -4.69 5.02 13.40
CA MET A 261 -4.86 5.92 14.54
C MET A 261 -3.62 6.79 14.72
N LEU A 262 -3.69 8.03 14.25
CA LEU A 262 -2.98 9.14 14.89
C LEU A 262 -3.91 10.35 14.98
N ASN A 263 -4.72 10.38 16.04
CA ASN A 263 -4.93 11.60 16.79
C ASN A 263 -4.77 11.24 18.29
N ASP A 264 -3.86 11.96 18.96
CA ASP A 264 -3.52 11.93 20.40
C ASP A 264 -2.66 10.79 20.98
N TRP A 265 -1.54 10.47 20.33
CA TRP A 265 -0.36 9.94 21.05
C TRP A 265 0.74 11.00 21.10
N ARG A 266 0.71 11.86 22.12
CA ARG A 266 1.89 12.62 22.51
C ARG A 266 2.85 11.66 23.22
N ILE A 267 4.04 11.48 22.65
CA ILE A 267 5.24 11.03 23.40
C ILE A 267 5.57 12.10 24.43
#